data_AF-A0A8D5ZMY9-F1
#
_entry.id   AF-A0A8D5ZMY9-F1
#
_cell.length_a   1.000
_cell.length_b   1.000
_cell.length_c   1.000
_cell.angle_alpha   90.00
_cell.angle_beta   90.00
_cell.angle_gamma   90.00
#
_symmetry.space_group_name_H-M   'P 1'
#
loop_
_entity.id
_entity.type
_entity.pdbx_description
1 polymer ?
#
loop_
_entity_poly.entity_id
_entity_poly.type
_entity_poly.pdbx_seq_one_letter_code
_entity_poly.pdbx_strand_id
1 'polypeptide(L)' 'MGLGIPFAIAITPDGLRAYVTNQGPDTVSVIDTANNTIVATLPVGTNPTGIAITPILLF' A
#
# COMPACT_ATOMS: atom_id res chain seq x y z
N MET A 1 -8.32 -13.12 13.57
CA MET A 1 -7.28 -13.10 12.52
C MET A 1 -7.98 -12.78 11.22
N GLY A 2 -8.08 -11.50 10.87
CA GLY A 2 -8.74 -11.09 9.63
C GLY A 2 -7.91 -11.58 8.45
N LEU A 3 -8.53 -12.27 7.51
CA LEU A 3 -7.85 -12.73 6.30
C LEU A 3 -7.23 -11.51 5.63
N GLY A 4 -5.91 -11.53 5.41
CA GLY A 4 -5.25 -10.53 4.58
C GLY A 4 -5.74 -10.75 3.16
N ILE A 5 -6.68 -9.93 2.70
CA ILE A 5 -7.18 -9.95 1.32
C ILE A 5 -6.50 -8.77 0.59
N PRO A 6 -5.23 -8.91 0.15
CA PRO A 6 -4.58 -7.89 -0.67
C PRO A 6 -5.26 -7.83 -2.04
N PHE A 7 -5.51 -6.62 -2.56
CA PHE A 7 -6.24 -6.45 -3.82
C PHE A 7 -5.43 -5.71 -4.89
N ALA A 8 -4.85 -4.55 -4.57
CA ALA A 8 -4.06 -3.77 -5.51
C ALA A 8 -2.75 -3.29 -4.88
N ILE A 9 -1.77 -2.98 -5.73
CA ILE A 9 -0.46 -2.46 -5.35
C ILE A 9 -0.11 -1.24 -6.20
N ALA A 10 0.50 -0.23 -5.59
CA ALA A 10 1.22 0.83 -6.29
C ALA A 10 2.61 1.03 -5.67
N ILE A 11 3.59 1.34 -6.50
CA ILE A 11 4.98 1.49 -6.11
C ILE A 11 5.40 2.93 -6.37
N THR A 12 6.20 3.52 -5.47
CA THR A 12 6.75 4.86 -5.66
C THR A 12 7.72 4.88 -6.85
N PRO A 13 7.87 6.03 -7.56
CA PRO A 13 8.77 6.11 -8.72
C PRO A 13 10.24 5.78 -8.41
N ASP A 14 10.69 6.03 -7.19
CA ASP A 14 12.03 5.67 -6.70
C ASP A 14 12.16 4.18 -6.33
N GLY A 15 11.07 3.43 -6.37
CA GLY A 15 11.01 2.00 -6.05
C GLY A 15 11.14 1.67 -4.56
N LEU A 16 11.28 2.65 -3.65
CA LEU A 16 11.60 2.40 -2.23
C LEU A 16 10.41 1.96 -1.39
N ARG A 17 9.18 2.21 -1.87
CA ARG A 17 7.95 1.88 -1.15
C ARG A 17 6.92 1.23 -2.07
N ALA A 18 6.30 0.18 -1.58
CA ALA A 18 5.08 -0.38 -2.15
C ALA A 18 3.91 -0.14 -1.19
N TYR A 19 2.74 0.17 -1.75
CA TYR A 19 1.50 0.38 -1.01
C TYR A 19 0.48 -0.65 -1.48
N VAL A 20 -0.06 -1.44 -0.56
CA VAL A 20 -0.98 -2.54 -0.86
C VAL A 20 -2.32 -2.29 -0.19
N THR A 21 -3.41 -2.27 -0.95
CA THR A 21 -4.77 -2.23 -0.38
C THR A 21 -5.14 -3.60 0.16
N ASN A 22 -5.66 -3.64 1.39
CA ASN A 22 -6.10 -4.85 2.05
C ASN A 22 -7.61 -4.74 2.37
N GLN A 23 -8.44 -5.49 1.64
CA GLN A 23 -9.90 -5.46 1.78
C GLN A 23 -10.38 -6.05 3.11
N GLY A 24 -9.81 -7.18 3.52
CA GLY A 24 -10.23 -7.86 4.76
C GLY A 24 -10.07 -7.00 6.01
N PRO A 25 -8.91 -6.35 6.24
CA PRO A 25 -8.70 -5.50 7.39
C PRO A 25 -9.02 -4.01 7.18
N ASP A 26 -9.51 -3.58 6.01
CA ASP A 26 -9.75 -2.16 5.68
C ASP A 26 -8.51 -1.27 5.89
N THR A 27 -7.36 -1.72 5.38
CA THR A 27 -6.08 -1.00 5.53
C THR A 27 -5.31 -0.86 4.23
N VAL A 28 -4.30 0.00 4.24
CA VAL A 28 -3.18 -0.01 3.30
C VAL A 28 -1.91 -0.40 4.04
N SER A 29 -1.21 -1.44 3.56
CA SER A 29 0.15 -1.77 4.03
C SER A 29 1.18 -0.95 3.26
N VAL A 30 2.13 -0.34 3.97
CA VAL A 30 3.31 0.29 3.38
C VAL A 30 4.50 -0.64 3.57
N ILE A 31 5.13 -1.02 2.47
CA ILE A 31 6.20 -2.03 2.43
C ILE A 31 7.50 -1.36 1.99
N ASP A 32 8.57 -1.61 2.74
CA ASP A 32 9.94 -1.40 2.30
C ASP A 32 10.34 -2.51 1.33
N THR A 33 10.66 -2.13 0.09
CA THR A 33 10.94 -3.05 -1.01
C THR A 33 12.35 -3.62 -0.97
N ALA A 34 13.31 -2.95 -0.31
CA ALA A 34 14.68 -3.46 -0.19
C ALA A 34 14.71 -4.69 0.72
N ASN A 35 13.88 -4.68 1.77
CA ASN A 35 13.93 -5.68 2.83
C ASN A 35 12.68 -6.57 2.87
N ASN A 36 11.65 -6.29 2.06
CA ASN A 36 10.34 -6.93 2.06
C ASN A 36 9.65 -6.88 3.44
N THR A 37 9.67 -5.71 4.09
CA THR A 37 9.09 -5.53 5.44
C THR A 37 7.95 -4.51 5.43
N ILE A 38 6.90 -4.74 6.21
CA ILE A 38 5.84 -3.75 6.43
C ILE A 38 6.38 -2.69 7.39
N VAL A 39 6.45 -1.44 6.93
CA VAL A 39 6.91 -0.29 7.73
C VAL A 39 5.76 0.53 8.29
N ALA A 40 4.56 0.41 7.73
CA ALA A 40 3.35 0.99 8.29
C ALA A 40 2.09 0.23 7.85
N THR A 41 1.04 0.34 8.65
CA THR A 41 -0.31 -0.11 8.32
C THR A 41 -1.26 1.05 8.57
N LEU A 42 -1.92 1.51 7.51
CA LEU A 42 -2.76 2.70 7.52
C LEU A 42 -4.23 2.28 7.48
N PRO A 43 -5.07 2.63 8.47
CA PRO A 43 -6.50 2.41 8.37
C PRO A 43 -7.10 3.30 7.26
N VAL A 44 -8.01 2.74 6.48
CA VAL A 44 -8.72 3.45 5.40
C VAL A 44 -10.21 3.13 5.43
N GLY A 45 -10.96 3.57 4.42
CA GLY A 45 -12.38 3.21 4.26
C GLY A 45 -12.57 1.73 3.91
N THR A 46 -13.82 1.27 3.96
CA THR A 46 -14.18 -0.14 3.77
C THR A 46 -13.84 -0.65 2.37
N ASN A 47 -13.29 -1.87 2.32
CA ASN A 47 -13.00 -2.64 1.11
C ASN A 47 -12.20 -1.84 0.06
N PRO A 48 -10.99 -1.36 0.40
CA PRO A 48 -10.17 -0.59 -0.54
C PRO A 48 -9.77 -1.43 -1.77
N THR A 49 -10.01 -0.90 -2.97
CA THR A 49 -9.77 -1.60 -4.25
C THR A 49 -8.73 -0.90 -5.12
N GLY A 50 -8.77 0.43 -5.21
CA GLY A 50 -7.86 1.21 -6.04
C GLY A 50 -6.74 1.86 -5.23
N ILE A 51 -5.55 1.93 -5.81
CA ILE A 51 -4.45 2.73 -5.29
C ILE A 51 -3.59 3.26 -6.43
N ALA A 52 -3.15 4.51 -6.32
CA ALA A 52 -2.27 5.14 -7.28
C ALA A 52 -1.26 6.03 -6.52
N ILE A 53 -0.04 6.07 -7.02
CA ILE A 53 0.98 7.02 -6.57
C ILE A 53 1.10 8.11 -7.62
N THR A 54 0.88 9.35 -7.21
CA THR A 54 1.22 10.51 -8.04
C THR A 54 2.73 10.74 -7.96
N PRO A 55 3.46 10.78 -9.09
CA PRO A 55 4.82 11.28 -9.08
C PRO A 55 4.81 12.70 -8.51
N ILE A 56 5.76 13.02 -7.62
CA ILE A 56 5.94 14.42 -7.25
C ILE A 56 6.58 15.12 -8.45
N LEU A 57 5.88 16.09 -9.01
CA LEU A 57 6.41 16.94 -10.07
C LEU A 57 7.22 18.02 -9.36
N LEU A 58 8.53 17.86 -9.30
CA LEU A 58 9.42 18.98 -8.98
C LEU A 58 9.61 19.76 -10.29
N PHE A 59 8.93 20.90 -10.40
CA PHE A 59 9.31 22.00 -11.27
C PHE A 59 9.47 23.26 -10.43
#